data_AF-A0A1E3L327-F1
#
_entry.id   AF-A0A1E3L327-F1
#
_cell.length_a   1.000
_cell.length_b   1.000
_cell.length_c   1.000
_cell.angle_alpha   90.00
_cell.angle_beta   90.00
_cell.angle_gamma   90.00
#
_symmetry.space_group_name_H-M   'P 1'
#
loop_
_entity.id
_entity.type
_entity.pdbx_description
1 polymer ?
#
loop_
_entity_poly.entity_id
_entity_poly.type
_entity_poly.pdbx_seq_one_letter_code
_entity_poly.pdbx_strand_id
1 'polypeptide(L)'
;MEPGLIKDIAPYIAAVVAMTGWFITNALNRKQKKYDFFIATLEKQVNQLNGPIFYRIKSMMTQQDRKKKLEDLLDTTKYLASTDSPIFVEIDSKLLSIHNQLIELYYKYEYEPTKYNKLLLCKKFALFYAVSSDTLRDKNLILTRQYSWLYRMSFVGTLKRIVMESFKFIIECMIPITQILLILWIPYFILYFQNLMKESLFITDILNNYGILILCNIISLTITIILFSYDFVFTQYKIPELLKKRKHNGEKHTKDQLSDEMITSNYLIEKWDLYTREEITLIEKASLRVSRMV
;
A
#
# COMPACT_ATOMS: atom_id res chain seq x y z
N MET A 1 2.03 -37.32 -44.34
CA MET A 1 2.76 -36.88 -43.13
C MET A 1 3.40 -38.10 -42.53
N GLU A 2 4.74 -38.18 -42.55
CA GLU A 2 5.46 -39.35 -42.03
C GLU A 2 5.39 -39.42 -40.50
N PRO A 3 5.05 -40.57 -39.90
CA PRO A 3 4.90 -40.73 -38.46
C PRO A 3 6.22 -40.59 -37.66
N GLY A 4 7.37 -40.47 -38.33
CA GLY A 4 8.69 -40.28 -37.69
C GLY A 4 8.90 -38.88 -37.11
N LEU A 5 8.40 -37.84 -37.78
CA LEU A 5 8.69 -36.44 -37.44
C LEU A 5 8.14 -36.04 -36.05
N ILE A 6 7.00 -36.60 -35.66
CA ILE A 6 6.37 -36.33 -34.35
C ILE A 6 7.16 -36.99 -33.22
N LYS A 7 7.74 -38.18 -33.46
CA LYS A 7 8.53 -38.92 -32.48
C LYS A 7 9.85 -38.21 -32.14
N ASP A 8 10.45 -37.56 -33.14
CA ASP A 8 11.73 -36.85 -32.98
C ASP A 8 11.56 -35.46 -32.35
N ILE A 9 10.41 -34.81 -32.53
CA ILE A 9 10.13 -33.46 -31.98
C ILE A 9 9.56 -33.51 -30.55
N ALA A 10 8.84 -34.57 -30.19
CA ALA A 10 8.24 -34.77 -28.86
C ALA A 10 9.21 -34.55 -27.67
N PRO A 11 10.44 -35.10 -27.65
CA PRO A 11 11.37 -34.88 -26.54
C PRO A 11 11.82 -33.41 -26.41
N TYR A 12 11.96 -32.69 -27.52
CA TYR A 12 12.30 -31.26 -27.49
C TYR A 12 11.15 -30.41 -26.95
N ILE A 13 9.91 -30.68 -27.37
CA ILE A 13 8.72 -30.02 -26.82
C ILE A 13 8.61 -30.31 -25.32
N ALA A 14 8.79 -31.57 -24.90
CA ALA A 14 8.75 -31.93 -23.48
C ALA A 14 9.84 -31.22 -22.66
N ALA A 15 11.06 -31.09 -23.19
CA ALA A 15 12.15 -30.37 -22.53
C ALA A 15 11.85 -28.86 -22.41
N VAL A 16 11.29 -28.24 -23.44
CA VAL A 16 10.88 -26.82 -23.43
C VAL A 16 9.74 -26.59 -22.42
N VAL A 17 8.75 -27.47 -22.39
CA VAL A 17 7.63 -27.42 -21.43
C VAL A 17 8.15 -27.61 -19.99
N ALA A 18 9.09 -28.53 -19.78
CA ALA A 18 9.68 -28.76 -18.45
C ALA A 18 10.50 -27.55 -17.97
N MET A 19 11.35 -26.96 -18.84
CA MET A 19 12.13 -25.76 -18.49
C MET A 19 11.25 -24.54 -18.24
N THR A 20 10.23 -24.31 -19.08
CA THR A 20 9.29 -23.19 -18.89
C THR A 20 8.44 -23.39 -17.64
N GLY A 21 7.95 -24.60 -17.39
CA GLY A 21 7.24 -24.96 -16.15
C GLY A 21 8.11 -24.69 -14.92
N TRP A 22 9.35 -25.18 -14.90
CA TRP A 22 10.27 -24.95 -13.79
C TRP A 22 10.58 -23.46 -13.56
N PHE A 23 10.79 -22.70 -14.64
CA PHE A 23 11.01 -21.25 -14.56
C PHE A 23 9.80 -20.51 -13.98
N ILE A 24 8.59 -20.82 -14.47
CA ILE A 24 7.34 -20.23 -13.97
C ILE A 24 7.12 -20.60 -12.50
N THR A 25 7.25 -21.88 -12.14
CA THR A 25 7.09 -22.34 -10.75
C THR A 25 8.09 -21.66 -9.82
N ASN A 26 9.36 -21.52 -10.22
CA ASN A 26 10.36 -20.80 -9.42
C ASN A 26 10.08 -19.31 -9.31
N ALA A 27 9.66 -18.66 -10.39
CA ALA A 27 9.30 -17.25 -10.39
C ALA A 27 8.09 -16.98 -9.48
N LEU A 28 7.05 -17.82 -9.55
CA LEU A 28 5.87 -17.76 -8.70
C LEU A 28 6.22 -18.04 -7.23
N ASN A 29 6.99 -19.09 -6.93
CA ASN A 29 7.44 -19.41 -5.58
C ASN A 29 8.26 -18.29 -4.96
N ARG A 30 9.16 -17.65 -5.74
CA ARG A 30 9.94 -16.50 -5.26
C ARG A 30 9.04 -15.30 -4.94
N LYS A 31 8.05 -15.00 -5.80
CA LYS A 31 7.08 -13.93 -5.57
C LYS A 31 6.23 -14.20 -4.33
N GLN A 32 5.73 -15.43 -4.18
CA GLN A 32 4.94 -15.84 -3.03
C GLN A 32 5.75 -15.74 -1.73
N LYS A 33 6.97 -16.28 -1.69
CA LYS A 33 7.85 -16.15 -0.50
C LYS A 33 8.12 -14.70 -0.11
N LYS A 34 8.34 -13.81 -1.09
CA LYS A 34 8.51 -12.37 -0.83
C LYS A 34 7.24 -11.75 -0.25
N TYR A 35 6.08 -12.14 -0.77
CA TYR A 35 4.80 -11.67 -0.27
C TYR A 35 4.52 -12.16 1.14
N ASP A 36 4.74 -13.45 1.43
CA ASP A 36 4.55 -14.04 2.76
C ASP A 36 5.47 -13.36 3.78
N PHE A 37 6.74 -13.13 3.42
CA PHE A 37 7.68 -12.38 4.26
C PHE A 37 7.21 -10.94 4.52
N PHE A 38 6.69 -10.26 3.50
CA PHE A 38 6.13 -8.91 3.64
C PHE A 38 4.93 -8.90 4.58
N ILE A 39 4.00 -9.84 4.44
CA ILE A 39 2.83 -9.97 5.32
C ILE A 39 3.24 -10.28 6.75
N ALA A 40 4.16 -11.23 6.97
CA ALA A 40 4.67 -11.56 8.30
C ALA A 40 5.35 -10.35 8.97
N THR A 41 6.10 -9.56 8.18
CA THR A 41 6.73 -8.33 8.68
C THR A 41 5.69 -7.27 9.04
N LEU A 42 4.65 -7.09 8.21
CA LEU A 42 3.54 -6.19 8.50
C LEU A 42 2.78 -6.60 9.76
N GLU A 43 2.49 -7.88 9.94
CA GLU A 43 1.81 -8.41 11.12
C GLU A 43 2.64 -8.18 12.38
N LYS A 44 3.96 -8.44 12.30
CA LYS A 44 4.90 -8.13 13.37
C LYS A 44 4.87 -6.64 13.73
N GLN A 45 4.89 -5.74 12.76
CA GLN A 45 4.81 -4.30 13.01
C GLN A 45 3.48 -3.87 13.64
N VAL A 46 2.35 -4.43 13.19
CA VAL A 46 1.05 -4.12 13.79
C VAL A 46 0.99 -4.60 15.24
N ASN A 47 1.43 -5.83 15.52
CA ASN A 47 1.30 -6.44 16.84
C ASN A 47 2.34 -5.93 17.84
N GLN A 48 3.57 -5.66 17.40
CA GLN A 48 4.69 -5.31 18.29
C GLN A 48 5.01 -3.82 18.35
N LEU A 49 4.66 -3.03 17.33
CA LEU A 49 4.98 -1.61 17.25
C LEU A 49 3.71 -0.75 17.30
N ASN A 50 2.95 -0.75 16.20
CA ASN A 50 1.92 0.26 15.97
C ASN A 50 0.69 0.05 16.85
N GLY A 51 0.31 -1.20 17.12
CA GLY A 51 -0.78 -1.54 18.04
C GLY A 51 -0.50 -1.05 19.46
N PRO A 52 0.56 -1.53 20.14
CA PRO A 52 0.87 -1.13 21.51
C PRO A 52 1.03 0.38 21.68
N ILE A 53 1.76 1.05 20.76
CA ILE A 53 1.92 2.51 20.79
C ILE A 53 0.57 3.21 20.64
N PHE A 54 -0.26 2.79 19.68
CA PHE A 54 -1.59 3.36 19.47
C PHE A 54 -2.50 3.19 20.69
N TYR A 55 -2.55 2.00 21.30
CA TYR A 55 -3.36 1.76 22.50
C TYR A 55 -2.87 2.57 23.69
N ARG A 56 -1.55 2.71 23.88
CA ARG A 56 -0.97 3.55 24.92
C ARG A 56 -1.35 5.01 24.71
N ILE A 57 -1.28 5.52 23.48
CA ILE A 57 -1.70 6.90 23.18
C ILE A 57 -3.19 7.08 23.42
N LYS A 58 -4.01 6.14 22.96
CA LYS A 58 -5.46 6.19 23.18
C LYS A 58 -5.82 6.19 24.66
N SER A 59 -5.16 5.38 25.49
CA SER A 59 -5.42 5.35 26.94
C SER A 59 -5.03 6.65 27.63
N MET A 60 -3.93 7.29 27.20
CA MET A 60 -3.56 8.63 27.71
C MET A 60 -4.65 9.65 27.39
N MET A 61 -5.14 9.66 26.14
CA MET A 61 -6.15 10.64 25.71
C MET A 61 -7.50 10.47 26.41
N THR A 62 -7.81 9.29 26.93
CA THR A 62 -9.05 9.05 27.70
C THR A 62 -8.98 9.51 29.16
N GLN A 63 -7.81 9.91 29.66
CA GLN A 63 -7.70 10.43 31.02
C GLN A 63 -8.41 11.80 31.14
N GLN A 64 -8.88 12.16 32.34
CA GLN A 64 -9.49 13.48 32.57
C GLN A 64 -8.48 14.51 33.10
N ASP A 65 -7.47 14.06 33.84
CA ASP A 65 -6.46 14.95 34.43
C ASP A 65 -5.42 15.40 33.38
N ARG A 66 -5.41 16.71 33.07
CA ARG A 66 -4.48 17.35 32.14
C ARG A 66 -3.02 17.17 32.54
N LYS A 67 -2.71 17.17 33.84
CA LYS A 67 -1.32 17.03 34.32
C LYS A 67 -0.83 15.61 34.05
N LYS A 68 -1.64 14.61 34.40
CA LYS A 68 -1.33 13.19 34.17
C LYS A 68 -1.20 12.84 32.69
N LYS A 69 -2.10 13.36 31.84
CA LYS A 69 -2.00 13.22 30.36
C LYS A 69 -0.63 13.65 29.85
N LEU A 70 -0.13 14.76 30.38
CA LEU A 70 1.09 15.37 29.90
C LEU A 70 2.33 14.63 30.42
N GLU A 71 2.30 14.15 31.66
CA GLU A 71 3.32 13.26 32.22
C GLU A 71 3.41 11.96 31.39
N ASP A 72 2.27 11.31 31.11
CA ASP A 72 2.25 10.08 30.32
C ASP A 72 2.73 10.32 28.87
N LEU A 73 2.46 11.49 28.29
CA LEU A 73 2.97 11.88 26.96
C LEU A 73 4.50 11.93 26.97
N LEU A 74 5.08 12.58 27.99
CA LEU A 74 6.53 12.68 28.15
C LEU A 74 7.19 11.31 28.37
N ASP A 75 6.57 10.46 29.19
CA ASP A 75 7.03 9.09 29.42
C ASP A 75 6.94 8.23 28.16
N THR A 76 5.90 8.46 27.34
CA THR A 76 5.76 7.76 26.06
C THR A 76 6.78 8.25 25.05
N THR A 77 7.05 9.56 24.97
CA THR A 77 8.15 10.08 24.12
C THR A 77 9.51 9.57 24.56
N LYS A 78 9.74 9.46 25.87
CA LYS A 78 10.97 8.89 26.43
C LYS A 78 11.14 7.43 26.06
N TYR A 79 10.08 6.63 26.17
CA TYR A 79 10.08 5.24 25.70
C TYR A 79 10.35 5.15 24.19
N LEU A 80 9.74 6.02 23.39
CA LEU A 80 9.97 6.05 21.94
C LEU A 80 11.40 6.45 21.56
N ALA A 81 12.09 7.19 22.41
CA ALA A 81 13.49 7.59 22.25
C ALA A 81 14.50 6.55 22.76
N SER A 82 14.07 5.54 23.52
CA SER A 82 14.97 4.52 24.07
C SER A 82 15.37 3.47 23.03
N THR A 83 16.46 2.76 23.30
CA THR A 83 16.96 1.64 22.47
C THR A 83 15.97 0.48 22.39
N ASP A 84 15.05 0.38 23.34
CA ASP A 84 14.05 -0.68 23.42
C ASP A 84 12.82 -0.38 22.53
N SER A 85 12.74 0.83 21.96
CA SER A 85 11.66 1.24 21.08
C SER A 85 11.68 0.39 19.80
N PRO A 86 10.61 -0.35 19.45
CA PRO A 86 10.58 -1.20 18.27
C PRO A 86 10.52 -0.42 16.94
N ILE A 87 10.58 0.92 17.00
CA ILE A 87 10.35 1.82 15.86
C ILE A 87 11.42 1.71 14.77
N PHE A 88 12.61 1.17 15.10
CA PHE A 88 13.64 0.82 14.11
C PHE A 88 13.17 -0.25 13.10
N VAL A 89 12.11 -1.00 13.43
CA VAL A 89 11.51 -1.99 12.53
C VAL A 89 10.51 -1.35 11.56
N GLU A 90 10.15 -0.08 11.73
CA GLU A 90 9.15 0.60 10.89
C GLU A 90 9.65 0.77 9.44
N ILE A 91 8.77 0.47 8.47
CA ILE A 91 9.07 0.54 7.03
C ILE A 91 8.58 1.88 6.45
N ASP A 92 7.61 2.53 7.09
CA ASP A 92 7.08 3.81 6.64
C ASP A 92 8.08 4.96 6.91
N SER A 93 8.74 5.42 5.84
CA SER A 93 9.73 6.49 5.90
C SER A 93 9.16 7.81 6.42
N LYS A 94 7.86 8.08 6.19
CA LYS A 94 7.21 9.30 6.69
C LYS A 94 7.05 9.23 8.21
N LEU A 95 6.58 8.08 8.72
CA LEU A 95 6.43 7.88 10.16
C LEU A 95 7.79 7.95 10.88
N LEU A 96 8.82 7.35 10.27
CA LEU A 96 10.19 7.40 10.80
C LEU A 96 10.75 8.83 10.82
N SER A 97 10.53 9.61 9.77
CA SER A 97 10.95 11.02 9.73
C SER A 97 10.28 11.85 10.83
N ILE A 98 8.98 11.65 11.07
CA ILE A 98 8.24 12.38 12.12
C ILE A 98 8.72 11.93 13.50
N HIS A 99 9.01 10.64 13.67
CA HIS A 99 9.56 10.10 14.91
C HIS A 99 10.95 10.68 15.24
N ASN A 100 11.85 10.78 14.26
CA ASN A 100 13.16 11.42 14.47
C ASN A 100 13.00 12.88 14.90
N GLN A 101 12.12 13.65 14.24
CA GLN A 101 11.84 15.03 14.63
C GLN A 101 11.19 15.13 16.03
N LEU A 102 10.37 14.15 16.42
CA LEU A 102 9.80 14.07 17.75
C LEU A 102 10.88 13.85 18.81
N ILE A 103 11.85 12.97 18.54
CA ILE A 103 13.02 12.73 19.41
C ILE A 103 13.88 13.99 19.53
N GLU A 104 14.17 14.67 18.43
CA GLU A 104 14.94 15.93 18.44
C GLU A 104 14.27 17.00 19.33
N LEU A 105 12.94 17.14 19.21
CA LEU A 105 12.17 18.06 20.04
C LEU A 105 12.11 17.62 21.51
N TYR A 106 12.12 16.32 21.78
CA TYR A 106 12.18 15.78 23.14
C TYR A 106 13.52 16.15 23.81
N TYR A 107 14.65 15.89 23.15
CA TYR A 107 15.96 16.28 23.68
C TYR A 107 16.12 17.80 23.81
N LYS A 108 15.56 18.58 22.88
CA LYS A 108 15.53 20.04 23.00
C LYS A 108 14.74 20.51 24.21
N TYR A 109 13.61 19.86 24.51
CA TYR A 109 12.82 20.14 25.71
C TYR A 109 13.55 19.72 26.99
N GLU A 110 14.26 18.59 26.98
CA GLU A 110 15.04 18.12 28.12
C GLU A 110 16.19 19.08 28.46
N TYR A 111 16.89 19.59 27.44
CA TYR A 111 17.94 20.59 27.60
C TYR A 111 17.41 21.97 27.99
N GLU A 112 16.30 22.41 27.37
CA GLU A 112 15.66 23.71 27.60
C GLU A 112 14.15 23.54 27.84
N PRO A 113 13.71 23.36 29.10
CA PRO A 113 12.31 23.06 29.44
C PRO A 113 11.41 24.31 29.41
N THR A 114 11.37 25.01 28.28
CA THR A 114 10.53 26.19 28.07
C THR A 114 9.09 25.79 27.72
N LYS A 115 8.11 26.67 28.02
CA LYS A 115 6.70 26.48 27.60
C LYS A 115 6.56 26.32 26.09
N TYR A 116 7.43 26.98 25.31
CA TYR A 116 7.46 26.90 23.86
C TYR A 116 7.97 25.55 23.36
N ASN A 117 9.12 25.06 23.87
CA ASN A 117 9.67 23.76 23.49
C ASN A 117 8.71 22.63 23.86
N LYS A 118 8.05 22.74 25.03
CA LYS A 118 6.99 21.84 25.46
C LYS A 118 5.79 21.81 24.50
N LEU A 119 5.33 22.98 24.06
CA LEU A 119 4.24 23.08 23.07
C LEU A 119 4.65 22.46 21.72
N LEU A 120 5.86 22.71 21.24
CA LEU A 120 6.38 22.10 20.01
C LEU A 120 6.42 20.57 20.11
N LEU A 121 6.89 20.03 21.23
CA LEU A 121 6.90 18.60 21.50
C LEU A 121 5.48 18.01 21.44
N CYS A 122 4.52 18.65 22.13
CA CYS A 122 3.12 18.22 22.08
C CYS A 122 2.54 18.26 20.65
N LYS A 123 2.86 19.28 19.85
CA LYS A 123 2.41 19.38 18.44
C LYS A 123 2.96 18.25 17.61
N LYS A 124 4.25 17.96 17.75
CA LYS A 124 4.88 16.88 17.01
C LYS A 124 4.38 15.51 17.45
N PHE A 125 4.10 15.35 18.75
CA PHE A 125 3.48 14.12 19.27
C PHE A 125 2.07 13.91 18.70
N ALA A 126 1.27 14.97 18.64
CA ALA A 126 -0.06 14.91 18.03
C ALA A 126 -0.01 14.53 16.54
N LEU A 127 0.94 15.10 15.81
CA LEU A 127 1.21 14.75 14.42
C LEU A 127 1.64 13.28 14.28
N PHE A 128 2.57 12.83 15.13
CA PHE A 128 3.05 11.44 15.16
C PHE A 128 1.89 10.46 15.38
N TYR A 129 1.01 10.74 16.34
CA TYR A 129 -0.19 9.92 16.56
C TYR A 129 -1.10 9.87 15.33
N ALA A 130 -1.39 11.01 14.70
CA ALA A 130 -2.27 11.07 13.54
C ALA A 130 -1.73 10.20 12.39
N VAL A 131 -0.43 10.33 12.09
CA VAL A 131 0.22 9.53 11.05
C VAL A 131 0.30 8.07 11.46
N SER A 132 0.69 7.75 12.70
CA SER A 132 0.75 6.38 13.21
C SER A 132 -0.61 5.69 13.13
N SER A 133 -1.70 6.38 13.49
CA SER A 133 -3.07 5.88 13.39
C SER A 133 -3.47 5.59 11.94
N ASP A 134 -3.15 6.48 11.01
CA ASP A 134 -3.43 6.29 9.59
C ASP A 134 -2.61 5.14 9.00
N THR A 135 -1.32 5.06 9.31
CA THR A 135 -0.44 3.97 8.91
C THR A 135 -0.91 2.63 9.49
N LEU A 136 -1.32 2.60 10.77
CA LEU A 136 -1.90 1.40 11.39
C LEU A 136 -3.18 0.95 10.67
N ARG A 137 -4.07 1.89 10.33
CA ARG A 137 -5.30 1.59 9.58
C ARG A 137 -4.97 1.01 8.21
N ASP A 138 -4.03 1.61 7.49
CA ASP A 138 -3.64 1.18 6.16
C ASP A 138 -2.97 -0.21 6.19
N LYS A 139 -2.10 -0.48 7.18
CA LYS A 139 -1.52 -1.81 7.41
C LYS A 139 -2.58 -2.85 7.77
N ASN A 140 -3.51 -2.52 8.66
CA ASN A 140 -4.64 -3.40 9.00
C ASN A 140 -5.52 -3.67 7.77
N LEU A 141 -5.73 -2.70 6.88
CA LEU A 141 -6.48 -2.91 5.65
C LEU A 141 -5.76 -3.87 4.71
N ILE A 142 -4.43 -3.79 4.61
CA ILE A 142 -3.61 -4.72 3.82
C ILE A 142 -3.68 -6.14 4.40
N LEU A 143 -3.45 -6.30 5.71
CA LEU A 143 -3.51 -7.59 6.40
C LEU A 143 -4.90 -8.22 6.28
N THR A 144 -5.94 -7.42 6.50
CA THR A 144 -7.32 -7.88 6.41
C THR A 144 -7.81 -8.00 4.97
N ARG A 145 -7.06 -7.61 3.92
CA ARG A 145 -7.57 -7.65 2.53
C ARG A 145 -7.93 -9.06 2.09
N GLN A 146 -7.08 -10.05 2.36
CA GLN A 146 -7.36 -11.46 2.02
C GLN A 146 -8.50 -12.02 2.88
N TYR A 147 -8.47 -11.73 4.18
CA TYR A 147 -9.57 -12.06 5.09
C TYR A 147 -10.86 -11.36 4.71
N SER A 148 -10.81 -10.18 4.09
CA SER A 148 -12.00 -9.40 3.71
C SER A 148 -12.74 -10.04 2.55
N TRP A 149 -12.07 -10.83 1.70
CA TRP A 149 -12.75 -11.63 0.68
C TRP A 149 -13.49 -12.79 1.33
N LEU A 150 -12.78 -13.59 2.15
CA LEU A 150 -13.37 -14.73 2.87
C LEU A 150 -14.51 -14.28 3.81
N TYR A 151 -14.30 -13.19 4.54
CA TYR A 151 -15.28 -12.54 5.39
C TYR A 151 -16.44 -11.97 4.57
N ARG A 152 -16.20 -11.28 3.44
CA ARG A 152 -17.30 -10.85 2.57
C ARG A 152 -18.11 -12.05 2.08
N MET A 153 -17.47 -13.16 1.76
CA MET A 153 -18.12 -14.38 1.30
C MET A 153 -18.85 -15.15 2.40
N SER A 154 -18.50 -14.97 3.68
CA SER A 154 -19.23 -15.60 4.78
C SER A 154 -20.63 -15.01 5.00
N PHE A 155 -20.87 -13.76 4.57
CA PHE A 155 -22.20 -13.11 4.65
C PHE A 155 -22.99 -13.14 3.34
N VAL A 156 -22.44 -13.78 2.31
CA VAL A 156 -23.09 -13.88 0.99
C VAL A 156 -23.73 -15.26 0.88
N GLY A 157 -24.99 -15.31 0.43
CA GLY A 157 -25.69 -16.58 0.23
C GLY A 157 -24.93 -17.52 -0.71
N THR A 158 -25.04 -18.83 -0.49
CA THR A 158 -24.22 -19.89 -1.12
C THR A 158 -24.13 -19.75 -2.64
N LEU A 159 -25.24 -19.49 -3.33
CA LEU A 159 -25.26 -19.33 -4.79
C LEU A 159 -24.44 -18.11 -5.25
N LYS A 160 -24.59 -16.97 -4.59
CA LYS A 160 -23.84 -15.75 -4.93
C LYS A 160 -22.34 -15.93 -4.65
N ARG A 161 -21.98 -16.66 -3.59
CA ARG A 161 -20.59 -17.00 -3.26
C ARG A 161 -19.95 -17.85 -4.37
N ILE A 162 -20.63 -18.90 -4.82
CA ILE A 162 -20.13 -19.75 -5.92
C ILE A 162 -19.91 -18.91 -7.18
N VAL A 163 -20.86 -18.05 -7.55
CA VAL A 163 -20.71 -17.18 -8.72
C VAL A 163 -19.51 -16.25 -8.58
N MET A 164 -19.34 -15.59 -7.43
CA MET A 164 -18.22 -14.66 -7.20
C MET A 164 -16.85 -15.35 -7.17
N GLU A 165 -16.74 -16.52 -6.54
CA GLU A 165 -15.50 -17.32 -6.56
C GLU A 165 -15.17 -17.82 -7.97
N SER A 166 -16.18 -18.28 -8.73
CA SER A 166 -16.00 -18.67 -10.13
C SER A 166 -15.52 -17.50 -11.00
N PHE A 167 -16.10 -16.31 -10.84
CA PHE A 167 -15.64 -15.12 -11.56
C PHE A 167 -14.20 -14.74 -11.20
N LYS A 168 -13.85 -14.77 -9.91
CA LYS A 168 -12.49 -14.50 -9.44
C LYS A 168 -11.49 -15.49 -10.04
N PHE A 169 -11.82 -16.77 -10.04
CA PHE A 169 -11.01 -17.81 -10.67
C PHE A 169 -10.82 -17.56 -12.17
N ILE A 170 -11.91 -17.23 -12.89
CA ILE A 170 -11.84 -16.90 -14.32
C ILE A 170 -10.93 -15.69 -14.56
N ILE A 171 -11.03 -14.63 -13.76
CA ILE A 171 -10.14 -13.45 -13.83
C ILE A 171 -8.68 -13.87 -13.61
N GLU A 172 -8.40 -14.60 -12.54
CA GLU A 172 -7.05 -15.03 -12.18
C GLU A 172 -6.43 -15.95 -13.25
N CYS A 173 -7.24 -16.73 -13.98
CA CYS A 173 -6.80 -17.52 -15.13
C CYS A 173 -6.65 -16.71 -16.42
N MET A 174 -7.49 -15.70 -16.66
CA MET A 174 -7.44 -14.90 -17.89
C MET A 174 -6.22 -13.99 -17.93
N ILE A 175 -5.81 -13.41 -16.80
CA ILE A 175 -4.63 -12.53 -16.73
C ILE A 175 -3.36 -13.20 -17.30
N PRO A 176 -2.93 -14.40 -16.85
CA PRO A 176 -1.74 -15.04 -17.40
C PRO A 176 -1.94 -15.50 -18.84
N ILE A 177 -3.14 -15.91 -19.26
CA ILE A 177 -3.43 -16.24 -20.67
C ILE A 177 -3.18 -15.02 -21.55
N THR A 178 -3.70 -13.85 -21.16
CA THR A 178 -3.48 -12.59 -21.88
C THR A 178 -2.00 -12.21 -21.91
N GLN A 179 -1.26 -12.43 -20.81
CA GLN A 179 0.19 -12.18 -20.77
C GLN A 179 0.96 -13.11 -21.72
N ILE A 180 0.62 -14.39 -21.78
CA ILE A 180 1.23 -15.36 -22.70
C ILE A 180 0.93 -14.96 -24.15
N LEU A 181 -0.31 -14.61 -24.46
CA LEU A 181 -0.72 -14.13 -25.78
C LEU A 181 0.04 -12.86 -26.18
N LEU A 182 0.28 -11.94 -25.24
CA LEU A 182 1.11 -10.75 -25.45
C LEU A 182 2.58 -11.11 -25.73
N ILE A 183 3.16 -12.07 -25.01
CA ILE A 183 4.54 -12.54 -25.24
C ILE A 183 4.68 -13.19 -26.62
N LEU A 184 3.66 -13.92 -27.09
CA LEU A 184 3.62 -14.52 -28.43
C LEU A 184 3.64 -13.47 -29.56
N TRP A 185 3.43 -12.18 -29.29
CA TRP A 185 3.66 -11.14 -30.28
C TRP A 185 5.13 -10.92 -30.61
N ILE A 186 6.06 -11.25 -29.71
CA ILE A 186 7.50 -11.10 -29.97
C ILE A 186 7.95 -11.95 -31.16
N PRO A 187 7.74 -13.28 -31.18
CA PRO A 187 8.05 -14.08 -32.36
C PRO A 187 7.20 -13.70 -33.58
N TYR A 188 5.96 -13.24 -33.38
CA TYR A 188 5.12 -12.71 -34.47
C TYR A 188 5.79 -11.51 -35.17
N PHE A 189 6.26 -10.52 -34.41
CA PHE A 189 6.94 -9.35 -34.98
C PHE A 189 8.23 -9.75 -35.69
N ILE A 190 9.01 -10.68 -35.13
CA ILE A 190 10.24 -11.17 -35.76
C ILE A 190 9.95 -11.84 -37.11
N LEU A 191 8.97 -12.74 -37.16
CA LEU A 191 8.56 -13.42 -38.40
C LEU A 191 7.95 -12.45 -39.41
N TYR A 192 7.16 -11.48 -38.95
CA TYR A 192 6.60 -10.43 -39.79
C TYR A 192 7.70 -9.59 -40.45
N PHE A 193 8.69 -9.12 -39.68
CA PHE A 193 9.82 -8.36 -40.22
C PHE A 193 10.70 -9.19 -41.17
N GLN A 194 10.92 -10.47 -40.86
CA GLN A 194 11.66 -11.37 -41.76
C GLN A 194 10.96 -11.58 -43.10
N ASN A 195 9.63 -11.68 -43.11
CA ASN A 195 8.83 -11.83 -44.33
C ASN A 195 8.71 -10.52 -45.11
N LEU A 196 8.64 -9.37 -44.42
CA LEU A 196 8.64 -8.05 -45.06
C LEU A 196 9.93 -7.81 -45.87
N MET A 197 11.06 -8.33 -45.39
CA MET A 197 12.37 -8.20 -46.03
C MET A 197 12.61 -9.14 -47.22
N LYS A 198 11.74 -10.14 -47.46
CA LYS A 198 11.94 -11.18 -48.49
C LYS A 198 11.19 -10.96 -49.81
N GLU A 199 10.46 -9.86 -49.95
CA GLU A 199 9.60 -9.49 -51.09
C GLU A 199 8.48 -10.49 -51.46
N SER A 200 7.31 -9.90 -51.77
CA SER A 200 6.10 -10.48 -52.39
C SER A 200 5.38 -11.65 -51.70
N LEU A 201 5.18 -11.63 -50.38
CA LEU A 201 4.13 -12.44 -49.76
C LEU A 201 2.89 -11.58 -49.46
N PHE A 202 1.81 -11.93 -50.15
CA PHE A 202 0.52 -11.27 -50.10
C PHE A 202 0.00 -11.15 -48.66
N ILE A 203 -0.60 -10.00 -48.34
CA ILE A 203 -1.32 -9.72 -47.09
C ILE A 203 -2.29 -10.87 -46.70
N THR A 204 -2.80 -11.62 -47.68
CA THR A 204 -3.68 -12.79 -47.50
C THR A 204 -3.02 -13.97 -46.77
N ASP A 205 -1.73 -14.25 -46.98
CA ASP A 205 -1.05 -15.36 -46.29
C ASP A 205 -0.71 -15.01 -44.84
N ILE A 206 -0.48 -13.72 -44.56
CA ILE A 206 -0.31 -13.22 -43.20
C ILE A 206 -1.64 -13.28 -42.44
N LEU A 207 -2.75 -12.86 -43.07
CA LEU A 207 -4.08 -12.95 -42.48
C LEU A 207 -4.54 -14.39 -42.26
N ASN A 208 -4.27 -15.32 -43.18
CA ASN A 208 -4.67 -16.72 -43.02
C ASN A 208 -3.84 -17.47 -41.96
N ASN A 209 -2.53 -17.27 -41.92
CA ASN A 209 -1.67 -18.00 -40.97
C ASN A 209 -1.68 -17.39 -39.56
N TYR A 210 -1.92 -16.09 -39.44
CA TYR A 210 -1.82 -15.38 -38.16
C TYR A 210 -3.10 -14.68 -37.70
N GLY A 211 -4.16 -14.66 -38.53
CA GLY A 211 -5.46 -14.09 -38.17
C GLY A 211 -6.08 -14.76 -36.96
N ILE A 212 -5.83 -16.07 -36.76
CA ILE A 212 -6.25 -16.80 -35.55
C ILE A 212 -5.59 -16.21 -34.30
N LEU A 213 -4.30 -15.89 -34.33
CA LEU A 213 -3.59 -15.30 -33.19
C LEU A 213 -4.10 -13.89 -32.87
N ILE A 214 -4.36 -13.09 -33.90
CA ILE A 214 -4.94 -11.74 -33.76
C ILE A 214 -6.34 -11.82 -33.15
N LEU A 215 -7.19 -12.71 -33.68
CA LEU A 215 -8.55 -12.92 -33.18
C LEU A 215 -8.54 -13.43 -31.73
N CYS A 216 -7.68 -14.41 -31.39
CA CYS A 216 -7.51 -14.89 -30.03
C CYS A 216 -7.05 -13.78 -29.07
N ASN A 217 -6.14 -12.90 -29.51
CA ASN A 217 -5.72 -11.74 -28.73
C ASN A 217 -6.87 -10.75 -28.50
N ILE A 218 -7.61 -10.40 -29.55
CA ILE A 218 -8.76 -9.48 -29.44
C ILE A 218 -9.80 -10.06 -28.48
N ILE A 219 -10.15 -11.34 -28.63
CA ILE A 219 -11.12 -12.02 -27.76
C ILE A 219 -10.61 -12.04 -26.31
N SER A 220 -9.37 -12.47 -26.09
CA SER A 220 -8.77 -12.54 -24.75
C SER A 220 -8.69 -11.16 -24.08
N LEU A 221 -8.30 -10.12 -24.82
CA LEU A 221 -8.20 -8.76 -24.33
C LEU A 221 -9.59 -8.19 -24.01
N THR A 222 -10.58 -8.43 -24.87
CA THR A 222 -11.98 -8.01 -24.64
C THR A 222 -12.57 -8.69 -23.41
N ILE A 223 -12.37 -10.00 -23.26
CA ILE A 223 -12.78 -10.77 -22.07
C ILE A 223 -12.08 -10.21 -20.83
N THR A 224 -10.78 -9.92 -20.90
CA THR A 224 -10.03 -9.33 -19.78
C THR A 224 -10.57 -7.95 -19.39
N ILE A 225 -10.88 -7.08 -20.36
CA ILE A 225 -11.48 -5.76 -20.11
C ILE A 225 -12.86 -5.90 -19.45
N ILE A 226 -13.71 -6.79 -19.97
CA ILE A 226 -15.05 -7.02 -19.40
C ILE A 226 -14.91 -7.51 -17.96
N LEU A 227 -14.09 -8.53 -17.74
CA LEU A 227 -13.87 -9.10 -16.42
C LEU A 227 -13.24 -8.10 -15.45
N PHE A 228 -12.29 -7.27 -15.89
CA PHE A 228 -11.70 -6.21 -15.09
C PHE A 228 -12.72 -5.11 -14.75
N SER A 229 -13.61 -4.77 -15.68
CA SER A 229 -14.69 -3.81 -15.45
C SER A 229 -15.68 -4.35 -14.41
N TYR A 230 -16.01 -5.65 -14.47
CA TYR A 230 -16.81 -6.31 -13.45
C TYR A 230 -16.09 -6.36 -12.09
N ASP A 231 -14.82 -6.75 -12.04
CA ASP A 231 -14.03 -6.74 -10.80
C ASP A 231 -13.94 -5.34 -10.20
N PHE A 232 -13.76 -4.31 -11.03
CA PHE A 232 -13.78 -2.92 -10.60
C PHE A 232 -15.14 -2.54 -9.99
N VAL A 233 -16.26 -2.88 -10.63
CA VAL A 233 -17.61 -2.61 -10.12
C VAL A 233 -17.86 -3.33 -8.79
N PHE A 234 -17.51 -4.61 -8.68
CA PHE A 234 -17.71 -5.40 -7.46
C PHE A 234 -16.76 -5.03 -6.32
N THR A 235 -15.53 -4.64 -6.64
CA THR A 235 -14.51 -4.23 -5.65
C THR A 235 -14.81 -2.82 -5.12
N GLN A 236 -15.26 -1.90 -5.98
CA GLN A 236 -15.67 -0.54 -5.58
C GLN A 236 -16.97 -0.53 -4.77
N TYR A 237 -17.88 -1.49 -4.98
CA TYR A 237 -19.15 -1.55 -4.25
C TYR A 237 -19.01 -1.82 -2.73
N LYS A 238 -17.80 -2.15 -2.25
CA LYS A 238 -17.52 -2.39 -0.82
C LYS A 238 -16.16 -1.84 -0.35
N ILE A 239 -15.58 -0.86 -1.03
CA ILE A 239 -14.55 -0.01 -0.41
C ILE A 239 -15.25 1.31 -0.07
N PRO A 240 -16.03 1.36 1.02
CA PRO A 240 -17.01 2.41 1.26
C PRO A 240 -16.27 3.73 1.41
N GLU A 241 -16.61 4.75 0.61
CA GLU A 241 -16.45 6.22 0.77
C GLU A 241 -15.12 6.85 1.29
N LEU A 242 -14.26 6.11 1.97
CA LEU A 242 -13.05 6.51 2.67
C LEU A 242 -11.85 6.67 1.72
N LEU A 243 -11.77 5.90 0.63
CA LEU A 243 -10.76 6.10 -0.41
C LEU A 243 -11.13 7.20 -1.41
N LYS A 244 -12.43 7.42 -1.64
CA LYS A 244 -12.92 8.48 -2.56
C LYS A 244 -12.62 9.89 -2.03
N LYS A 245 -12.61 10.06 -0.70
CA LYS A 245 -12.16 11.30 -0.04
C LYS A 245 -10.64 11.55 -0.15
N ARG A 246 -9.81 10.51 -0.28
CA ARG A 246 -8.33 10.66 -0.35
C ARG A 246 -7.81 10.95 -1.76
N LYS A 247 -8.40 10.39 -2.82
CA LYS A 247 -7.92 10.66 -4.19
C LYS A 247 -8.12 12.14 -4.59
N HIS A 248 -9.12 12.81 -4.04
CA HIS A 248 -9.34 14.23 -4.28
C HIS A 248 -8.38 15.17 -3.51
N ASN A 249 -7.74 14.67 -2.43
CA ASN A 249 -6.81 15.44 -1.59
C ASN A 249 -5.32 15.13 -1.87
N GLY A 250 -5.01 14.04 -2.58
CA GLY A 250 -3.63 13.58 -2.80
C GLY A 250 -2.85 14.33 -3.89
N GLU A 251 -3.51 15.06 -4.80
CA GLU A 251 -2.86 15.67 -5.97
C GLU A 251 -2.49 17.17 -5.80
N LYS A 252 -2.79 17.81 -4.66
CA LYS A 252 -2.51 19.25 -4.46
C LYS A 252 -1.38 19.61 -3.49
N HIS A 253 -0.78 18.66 -2.78
CA HIS A 253 -0.02 18.98 -1.56
C HIS A 253 1.48 18.75 -1.68
N THR A 254 2.22 19.79 -2.07
CA THR A 254 3.63 19.97 -1.69
C THR A 254 3.95 21.37 -1.14
N LYS A 255 3.07 22.37 -1.30
CA LYS A 255 3.16 23.66 -0.59
C LYS A 255 2.18 23.81 0.58
N ASP A 256 1.06 23.10 0.55
CA ASP A 256 0.03 23.17 1.61
C ASP A 256 0.22 22.12 2.74
N GLN A 257 1.25 21.26 2.67
CA GLN A 257 1.48 20.22 3.69
C GLN A 257 1.84 20.81 5.07
N LEU A 258 2.65 21.87 5.13
CA LEU A 258 3.05 22.47 6.40
C LEU A 258 1.88 23.17 7.11
N SER A 259 1.00 23.80 6.32
CA SER A 259 -0.26 24.39 6.77
C SER A 259 -1.17 23.33 7.37
N ASP A 260 -1.39 22.24 6.66
CA ASP A 260 -2.28 21.16 7.09
C ASP A 260 -1.74 20.40 8.31
N GLU A 261 -0.42 20.19 8.39
CA GLU A 261 0.21 19.59 9.56
C GLU A 261 0.10 20.48 10.80
N MET A 262 0.24 21.81 10.66
CA MET A 262 0.00 22.77 11.74
C MET A 262 -1.47 22.82 12.16
N ILE A 263 -2.40 22.83 11.21
CA ILE A 263 -3.84 22.85 11.49
C ILE A 263 -4.26 21.56 12.21
N THR A 264 -3.78 20.41 11.73
CA THR A 264 -4.09 19.09 12.31
C THR A 264 -3.52 18.94 13.71
N SER A 265 -2.25 19.35 13.93
CA SER A 265 -1.64 19.28 15.26
C SER A 265 -2.28 20.24 16.26
N ASN A 266 -2.61 21.47 15.86
CA ASN A 266 -3.32 22.42 16.73
C ASN A 266 -4.71 21.92 17.11
N TYR A 267 -5.47 21.40 16.13
CA TYR A 267 -6.78 20.80 16.37
C TYR A 267 -6.71 19.62 17.33
N LEU A 268 -5.71 18.75 17.19
CA LEU A 268 -5.53 17.58 18.06
C LEU A 268 -5.14 17.98 19.49
N ILE A 269 -4.25 18.96 19.66
CA ILE A 269 -3.90 19.48 20.99
C ILE A 269 -5.10 20.08 21.70
N GLU A 270 -5.92 20.85 20.98
CA GLU A 270 -7.15 21.45 21.49
C GLU A 270 -8.15 20.35 21.88
N LYS A 271 -8.36 19.37 20.99
CA LYS A 271 -9.24 18.22 21.25
C LYS A 271 -8.80 17.35 22.42
N TRP A 272 -7.51 17.34 22.73
CA TRP A 272 -6.95 16.56 23.83
C TRP A 272 -6.93 17.29 25.17
N ASP A 273 -7.42 18.54 25.20
CA ASP A 273 -7.37 19.45 26.36
C ASP A 273 -5.94 19.66 26.87
N LEU A 274 -4.94 19.53 25.99
CA LEU A 274 -3.53 19.74 26.36
C LEU A 274 -3.19 21.22 26.43
N TYR A 275 -3.76 22.04 25.54
CA TYR A 275 -3.70 23.49 25.55
C TYR A 275 -4.98 24.09 24.95
N THR A 276 -5.42 25.22 25.48
CA THR A 276 -6.48 26.01 24.83
C THR A 276 -5.94 26.77 23.63
N ARG A 277 -6.81 27.14 22.70
CA ARG A 277 -6.43 27.96 21.53
C ARG A 277 -5.78 29.29 21.94
N GLU A 278 -6.24 29.88 23.03
CA GLU A 278 -5.66 31.10 23.61
C GLU A 278 -4.25 30.86 24.14
N GLU A 279 -4.02 29.78 24.89
CA GLU A 279 -2.68 29.40 25.38
C GLU A 279 -1.69 29.16 24.23
N ILE A 280 -2.12 28.47 23.16
CA ILE A 280 -1.29 28.22 21.97
C ILE A 280 -0.86 29.55 21.34
N THR A 281 -1.82 30.44 21.07
CA THR A 281 -1.52 31.74 20.43
C THR A 281 -0.68 32.65 21.30
N LEU A 282 -0.85 32.63 22.64
CA LEU A 282 -0.03 33.39 23.57
C LEU A 282 1.42 32.90 23.58
N ILE A 283 1.63 31.59 23.62
CA ILE A 283 2.98 30.98 23.61
C ILE A 283 3.70 31.27 22.29
N GLU A 284 3.00 31.16 21.16
CA GLU A 284 3.56 31.46 19.83
C GLU A 284 3.94 32.95 19.71
N LYS A 285 3.05 33.86 20.12
CA LYS A 285 3.35 35.31 20.13
C LYS A 285 4.52 35.66 21.04
N ALA A 286 4.62 35.02 22.21
CA ALA A 286 5.74 35.22 23.12
C ALA A 286 7.07 34.75 22.50
N SER A 287 7.09 33.60 21.83
CA SER A 287 8.29 33.09 21.15
C SER A 287 8.78 33.98 20.00
N LEU A 288 7.85 34.54 19.22
CA LEU A 288 8.16 35.45 18.12
C LEU A 288 8.75 36.78 18.59
N ARG A 289 8.38 37.24 19.80
CA ARG A 289 8.97 38.44 20.39
C ARG A 289 10.40 38.20 20.84
N VAL A 290 10.67 37.05 21.46
CA VAL A 290 12.03 36.68 21.89
C VAL A 290 12.95 36.52 20.68
N SER A 291 12.49 35.89 19.59
CA SER A 291 13.26 35.73 18.35
C SER A 291 13.53 37.02 17.58
N ARG A 292 12.85 38.13 17.89
CA ARG A 292 13.11 39.46 17.29
C ARG A 292 14.02 40.34 18.14
N MET A 293 14.31 39.92 19.38
CA MET A 293 15.18 40.63 20.31
C MET A 293 16.61 40.08 20.34
N VAL A 294 16.82 38.92 19.72
CA VAL A 294 18.13 38.30 19.44
C VAL A 294 18.51 38.62 17.99
#